data_AF-A0A2V7D2K1-F1
#
_entry.id   AF-A0A2V7D2K1-F1
#
_cell.length_a   1.000
_cell.length_b   1.000
_cell.length_c   1.000
_cell.angle_alpha   90.00
_cell.angle_beta   90.00
_cell.angle_gamma   90.00
#
_symmetry.space_group_name_H-M   'P 1'
#
loop_
_entity.id
_entity.type
_entity.pdbx_description
1 polymer ?
#
loop_
_entity_poly.entity_id
_entity_poly.type
_entity_poly.pdbx_seq_one_letter_code
_entity_poly.pdbx_strand_id
1 'polypeptide(L)'
;TMLSFLKTNEGPRRIVYAPAHHRKMIERLYEHGAFRRGLKDASALAMPANGAQVSVDVSIEWSEASLRVTAYGADLPDLVRARLRELCRRRIDWIGLDLPLSHPEAGQVCASLEALGFFFAGVVPDLVGDDILRLQYLNEIEVDVASAQIASDFGKDLFAYVVRAMAHASGASPR
;
A
#
# COMPACT_ATOMS: atom_id res chain seq x y z
N THR A 1 -6.61 -17.52 -4.30
CA THR A 1 -5.50 -18.45 -3.93
C THR A 1 -4.61 -17.79 -2.91
N MET A 2 -4.35 -18.44 -1.77
CA MET A 2 -3.41 -17.93 -0.76
C MET A 2 -1.97 -18.21 -1.25
N LEU A 3 -1.17 -17.16 -1.45
CA LEU A 3 0.25 -17.30 -1.76
C LEU A 3 1.04 -17.30 -0.46
N SER A 4 1.72 -18.40 -0.16
CA SER A 4 2.69 -18.48 0.94
C SER A 4 4.11 -18.41 0.35
N PHE A 5 4.92 -17.50 0.86
CA PHE A 5 6.31 -17.32 0.42
C PHE A 5 7.27 -17.81 1.51
N LEU A 6 8.13 -18.76 1.18
CA LEU A 6 9.26 -19.17 2.01
C LEU A 6 10.56 -18.69 1.38
N LYS A 7 11.30 -17.87 2.13
CA LYS A 7 12.61 -17.38 1.74
C LYS A 7 13.65 -18.51 1.76
N THR A 8 14.24 -18.83 0.60
CA THR A 8 15.27 -19.89 0.46
C THR A 8 16.70 -19.36 0.32
N ASN A 9 16.88 -18.05 0.09
CA ASN A 9 18.18 -17.38 0.03
C ASN A 9 18.07 -15.99 0.69
N GLU A 10 19.19 -15.32 0.94
CA GLU A 10 19.20 -14.05 1.68
C GLU A 10 18.47 -12.88 0.99
N GLY A 11 18.19 -13.00 -0.31
CA GLY A 11 17.60 -11.95 -1.14
C GLY A 11 18.58 -10.80 -1.44
N PRO A 12 18.26 -9.94 -2.41
CA PRO A 12 19.09 -8.79 -2.74
C PRO A 12 19.08 -7.76 -1.60
N ARG A 13 20.18 -7.04 -1.44
CA ARG A 13 20.19 -5.79 -0.66
C ARG A 13 19.54 -4.70 -1.51
N ARG A 14 18.49 -4.06 -1.00
CA ARG A 14 17.75 -2.99 -1.69
C ARG A 14 17.67 -1.73 -0.86
N ILE A 15 17.55 -0.59 -1.52
CA ILE A 15 17.18 0.68 -0.89
C ILE A 15 15.67 0.85 -1.05
N VAL A 16 15.01 1.26 0.04
CA VAL A 16 13.56 1.44 0.13
C VAL A 16 13.27 2.84 0.65
N TYR A 17 12.38 3.56 -0.02
CA TYR A 17 11.93 4.89 0.37
C TYR A 17 10.56 4.80 1.05
N ALA A 18 10.58 4.45 2.33
CA ALA A 18 9.38 4.30 3.13
C ALA A 18 8.75 5.68 3.44
N PRO A 19 7.42 5.83 3.36
CA PRO A 19 6.73 7.01 3.88
C PRO A 19 7.05 7.23 5.36
N ALA A 20 7.27 8.48 5.76
CA ALA A 20 7.79 8.80 7.09
C ALA A 20 6.94 8.24 8.23
N HIS A 21 5.61 8.33 8.13
CA HIS A 21 4.66 7.84 9.13
C HIS A 21 4.47 6.31 9.14
N HIS A 22 4.85 5.62 8.06
CA HIS A 22 4.87 4.15 7.99
C HIS A 22 6.25 3.54 8.27
N ARG A 23 7.32 4.34 8.23
CA ARG A 23 8.72 3.89 8.32
C ARG A 23 8.95 2.87 9.43
N LYS A 24 8.51 3.19 10.66
CA LYS A 24 8.72 2.32 11.83
C LYS A 24 8.05 0.95 11.67
N MET A 25 6.86 0.89 11.07
CA MET A 25 6.19 -0.40 10.83
C MET A 25 6.87 -1.19 9.71
N ILE A 26 7.25 -0.50 8.64
CA ILE A 26 7.96 -1.09 7.49
C ILE A 26 9.33 -1.66 7.92
N GLU A 27 10.06 -0.94 8.76
CA GLU A 27 11.33 -1.40 9.34
C GLU A 27 11.15 -2.69 10.14
N ARG A 28 10.16 -2.72 11.05
CA ARG A 28 9.83 -3.92 11.84
C ARG A 28 9.41 -5.11 10.95
N LEU A 29 8.67 -4.86 9.87
CA LEU A 29 8.31 -5.88 8.88
C LEU A 29 9.56 -6.50 8.24
N TYR A 30 10.53 -5.67 7.85
CA TYR A 30 11.77 -6.17 7.27
C TYR A 30 12.64 -6.91 8.27
N GLU A 31 12.75 -6.41 9.51
CA GLU A 31 13.47 -7.10 10.59
C GLU A 31 12.85 -8.47 10.89
N HIS A 32 11.53 -8.53 11.05
CA HIS A 32 10.82 -9.78 11.34
C HIS A 32 10.95 -10.80 10.19
N GLY A 33 10.90 -10.35 8.94
CA GLY A 33 11.10 -11.19 7.75
C GLY A 33 12.57 -11.43 7.37
N ALA A 34 13.53 -10.97 8.19
CA ALA A 34 14.97 -11.04 7.92
C ALA A 34 15.38 -10.50 6.53
N PHE A 35 14.72 -9.44 6.10
CA PHE A 35 14.84 -8.82 4.79
C PHE A 35 15.91 -7.70 4.81
N ARG A 36 16.95 -7.81 3.97
CA ARG A 36 18.09 -6.88 3.94
C ARG A 36 17.77 -5.58 3.18
N ARG A 37 17.07 -4.63 3.82
CA ARG A 37 16.70 -3.33 3.22
C ARG A 37 17.41 -2.18 3.92
N GLY A 38 17.89 -1.22 3.13
CA GLY A 38 18.32 0.08 3.63
C GLY A 38 17.19 1.09 3.46
N LEU A 39 16.56 1.50 4.56
CA LEU A 39 15.51 2.52 4.50
C LEU A 39 16.15 3.90 4.33
N LYS A 40 15.76 4.61 3.28
CA LYS A 40 16.07 6.02 3.09
C LYS A 40 14.83 6.86 3.26
N ASP A 41 15.04 8.09 3.71
CA ASP A 41 13.97 9.08 3.70
C ASP A 41 13.67 9.48 2.27
N ALA A 42 12.40 9.72 1.99
CA ALA A 42 12.01 10.44 0.79
C ALA A 42 12.56 11.86 0.91
N SER A 43 13.76 12.09 0.37
CA SER A 43 14.23 13.45 0.12
C SER A 43 13.20 14.14 -0.77
N ALA A 44 12.99 15.45 -0.55
CA ALA A 44 12.15 16.31 -1.37
C ALA A 44 12.78 16.51 -2.77
N LEU A 45 12.94 15.42 -3.50
CA LEU A 45 13.28 15.41 -4.91
C LEU A 45 12.05 15.91 -5.68
N ALA A 46 12.28 16.72 -6.71
CA ALA A 46 11.20 17.15 -7.59
C ALA A 46 10.53 15.91 -8.20
N MET A 47 9.19 15.90 -8.21
CA MET A 47 8.43 14.88 -8.93
C MET A 47 8.84 14.87 -10.41
N PRO A 48 8.85 13.69 -11.07
CA PRO A 48 9.09 13.61 -12.50
C PRO A 48 8.15 14.55 -13.28
N ALA A 49 8.68 15.21 -14.31
CA ALA A 49 7.90 16.10 -15.17
C ALA A 49 6.88 15.34 -16.05
N ASN A 50 7.10 14.03 -16.24
CA ASN A 50 6.20 13.16 -16.96
C ASN A 50 4.98 12.84 -16.08
N GLY A 51 3.80 12.71 -16.71
CA GLY A 51 2.57 12.32 -16.02
C GLY A 51 2.67 10.92 -15.41
N ALA A 52 1.95 10.72 -14.31
CA ALA A 52 1.84 9.46 -13.61
C ALA A 52 1.18 8.39 -14.47
N GLN A 53 1.53 7.13 -14.23
CA GLN A 53 0.92 5.98 -14.89
C GLN A 53 0.49 4.96 -13.86
N VAL A 54 -0.73 4.45 -14.04
CA VAL A 54 -1.35 3.43 -13.17
C VAL A 54 -1.95 2.36 -14.06
N SER A 55 -1.56 1.10 -13.86
CA SER A 55 -2.29 -0.03 -14.40
C SER A 55 -3.43 -0.41 -13.48
N VAL A 56 -4.53 -0.88 -14.08
CA VAL A 56 -5.76 -1.26 -13.37
C VAL A 56 -6.09 -2.69 -13.74
N ASP A 57 -6.16 -3.56 -12.74
CA ASP A 57 -6.68 -4.92 -12.87
C ASP A 57 -7.97 -5.02 -12.04
N VAL A 58 -9.03 -5.61 -12.59
CA VAL A 58 -10.33 -5.70 -11.91
C VAL A 58 -10.86 -7.12 -12.02
N SER A 59 -11.14 -7.71 -10.86
CA SER A 59 -11.87 -8.96 -10.76
C SER A 59 -13.28 -8.71 -10.23
N ILE A 60 -14.26 -8.83 -11.12
CA ILE A 60 -15.67 -8.70 -10.77
C ILE A 60 -16.12 -9.89 -9.89
N GLU A 61 -15.57 -11.08 -10.14
CA GLU A 61 -15.89 -12.29 -9.37
C GLU A 61 -15.54 -12.16 -7.89
N TRP A 62 -14.40 -11.52 -7.59
CA TRP A 62 -13.91 -11.32 -6.22
C TRP A 62 -14.24 -9.94 -5.64
N SER A 63 -14.98 -9.09 -6.38
CA SER A 63 -15.24 -7.70 -6.02
C SER A 63 -13.96 -6.93 -5.62
N GLU A 64 -12.89 -7.17 -6.38
CA GLU A 64 -11.54 -6.66 -6.12
C GLU A 64 -11.02 -5.85 -7.32
N ALA A 65 -10.31 -4.77 -7.03
CA ALA A 65 -9.48 -4.09 -8.02
C ALA A 65 -8.09 -3.79 -7.46
N SER A 66 -7.08 -3.88 -8.32
CA SER A 66 -5.71 -3.50 -8.03
C SER A 66 -5.28 -2.36 -8.93
N LEU A 67 -4.93 -1.22 -8.32
CA LEU A 67 -4.24 -0.10 -8.94
C LEU A 67 -2.75 -0.28 -8.71
N ARG A 68 -1.93 -0.34 -9.75
CA ARG A 68 -0.47 -0.42 -9.61
C ARG A 68 0.19 0.79 -10.26
N VAL A 69 0.93 1.55 -9.48
CA VAL A 69 1.72 2.68 -10.00
C VAL A 69 2.88 2.11 -10.81
N THR A 70 2.92 2.45 -12.10
CA THR A 70 4.02 2.06 -13.02
C THR A 70 4.94 3.23 -13.34
N ALA A 71 4.48 4.47 -13.11
CA ALA A 71 5.31 5.67 -13.15
C ALA A 71 4.77 6.72 -12.17
N TYR A 72 5.66 7.35 -11.42
CA TYR A 72 5.32 8.47 -10.54
C TYR A 72 5.29 9.79 -11.31
N GLY A 73 4.32 10.64 -10.99
CA GLY A 73 4.13 11.97 -11.54
C GLY A 73 3.31 12.82 -10.58
N ALA A 74 3.42 14.16 -10.67
CA ALA A 74 2.77 15.08 -9.74
C ALA A 74 1.22 14.98 -9.76
N ASP A 75 0.66 14.49 -10.86
CA ASP A 75 -0.77 14.25 -11.09
C ASP A 75 -1.27 12.90 -10.54
N LEU A 76 -0.40 12.08 -9.92
CA LEU A 76 -0.76 10.76 -9.41
C LEU A 76 -1.98 10.77 -8.46
N PRO A 77 -2.08 11.67 -7.45
CA PRO A 77 -3.26 11.71 -6.58
C PRO A 77 -4.55 11.99 -7.34
N ASP A 78 -4.51 12.85 -8.37
CA ASP A 78 -5.68 13.18 -9.19
C ASP A 78 -6.08 12.00 -10.08
N LEU A 79 -5.09 11.32 -10.68
CA LEU A 79 -5.29 10.10 -11.46
C LEU A 79 -5.91 8.98 -10.61
N VAL A 80 -5.36 8.74 -9.42
CA VAL A 80 -5.89 7.72 -8.48
C VAL A 80 -7.30 8.08 -8.03
N ARG A 81 -7.59 9.34 -7.71
CA ARG A 81 -8.95 9.80 -7.36
C ARG A 81 -9.94 9.53 -8.49
N ALA A 82 -9.56 9.77 -9.74
CA ALA A 82 -10.42 9.49 -10.88
C ALA A 82 -10.73 7.99 -11.00
N ARG A 83 -9.71 7.12 -10.88
CA ARG A 83 -9.88 5.66 -10.92
C ARG A 83 -10.66 5.11 -9.73
N LEU A 84 -10.40 5.61 -8.53
CA LEU A 84 -11.15 5.25 -7.33
C LEU A 84 -12.64 5.51 -7.51
N ARG A 85 -13.03 6.71 -7.98
CA ARG A 85 -14.45 7.02 -8.23
C ARG A 85 -15.09 6.09 -9.27
N GLU A 86 -14.35 5.72 -10.31
CA GLU A 86 -14.83 4.77 -11.32
C GLU A 86 -15.12 3.39 -10.70
N LEU A 87 -14.19 2.89 -9.88
CA LEU A 87 -14.30 1.60 -9.21
C LEU A 87 -15.41 1.59 -8.13
N CYS A 88 -15.55 2.68 -7.36
CA CYS A 88 -16.63 2.80 -6.38
C CYS A 88 -18.01 2.79 -7.06
N ARG A 89 -18.17 3.47 -8.21
CA ARG A 89 -19.40 3.44 -9.01
C ARG A 89 -19.72 2.05 -9.56
N ARG A 90 -18.69 1.24 -9.80
CA ARG A 90 -18.82 -0.17 -10.19
C ARG A 90 -19.07 -1.10 -9.02
N ARG A 91 -19.20 -0.56 -7.79
CA ARG A 91 -19.43 -1.32 -6.55
C ARG A 91 -18.37 -2.40 -6.30
N ILE A 92 -17.10 -2.08 -6.62
CA ILE A 92 -15.97 -2.91 -6.21
C ILE A 92 -15.75 -2.68 -4.71
N ASP A 93 -15.70 -3.74 -3.92
CA ASP A 93 -15.66 -3.68 -2.45
C ASP A 93 -14.26 -3.39 -1.92
N TRP A 94 -13.24 -4.09 -2.43
CA TRP A 94 -11.85 -3.92 -2.03
C TRP A 94 -11.01 -3.37 -3.18
N ILE A 95 -10.31 -2.27 -2.93
CA ILE A 95 -9.45 -1.62 -3.91
C ILE A 95 -8.04 -1.49 -3.34
N GLY A 96 -7.10 -2.26 -3.87
CA GLY A 96 -5.68 -2.16 -3.53
C GLY A 96 -4.97 -1.09 -4.37
N LEU A 97 -3.99 -0.42 -3.77
CA LEU A 97 -3.08 0.51 -4.43
C LEU A 97 -1.63 0.14 -4.12
N ASP A 98 -0.90 -0.30 -5.15
CA ASP A 98 0.48 -0.76 -5.07
C ASP A 98 1.45 0.37 -5.44
N LEU A 99 2.30 0.74 -4.47
CA LEU A 99 3.35 1.75 -4.59
C LEU A 99 4.73 1.08 -4.56
N PRO A 100 5.46 1.06 -5.69
CA PRO A 100 6.85 0.58 -5.71
C PRO A 100 7.76 1.46 -4.84
N LEU A 101 8.45 0.86 -3.88
CA LEU A 101 9.24 1.57 -2.86
C LEU A 101 10.69 1.84 -3.26
N SER A 102 11.15 1.38 -4.42
CA SER A 102 12.47 1.76 -4.96
C SER A 102 12.56 3.24 -5.37
N HIS A 103 11.44 3.95 -5.38
CA HIS A 103 11.28 5.34 -5.81
C HIS A 103 11.04 6.28 -4.62
N PRO A 104 11.80 7.39 -4.47
CA PRO A 104 11.59 8.37 -3.40
C PRO A 104 10.20 9.02 -3.42
N GLU A 105 9.59 9.14 -4.60
CA GLU A 105 8.26 9.69 -4.82
C GLU A 105 7.18 8.93 -4.05
N ALA A 106 7.36 7.62 -3.81
CA ALA A 106 6.45 6.79 -3.03
C ALA A 106 6.21 7.38 -1.63
N GLY A 107 7.29 7.82 -0.98
CA GLY A 107 7.22 8.45 0.34
C GLY A 107 6.61 9.86 0.31
N GLN A 108 6.69 10.57 -0.83
CA GLN A 108 6.12 11.91 -0.99
C GLN A 108 4.60 11.88 -1.21
N VAL A 109 4.11 10.93 -2.01
CA VAL A 109 2.70 10.88 -2.42
C VAL A 109 1.80 10.08 -1.48
N CYS A 110 2.36 9.22 -0.62
CA CYS A 110 1.60 8.33 0.26
C CYS A 110 0.52 9.06 1.07
N ALA A 111 0.88 10.16 1.75
CA ALA A 111 -0.07 10.92 2.56
C ALA A 111 -1.23 11.51 1.72
N SER A 112 -0.95 11.96 0.50
CA SER A 112 -1.98 12.46 -0.42
C SER A 112 -2.92 11.35 -0.90
N LEU A 113 -2.43 10.11 -1.02
CA LEU A 113 -3.23 8.95 -1.39
C LEU A 113 -4.08 8.47 -0.21
N GLU A 114 -3.54 8.49 1.01
CA GLU A 114 -4.31 8.20 2.22
C GLU A 114 -5.40 9.24 2.48
N ALA A 115 -5.18 10.51 2.11
CA ALA A 115 -6.21 11.55 2.15
C ALA A 115 -7.40 11.27 1.21
N LEU A 116 -7.28 10.32 0.27
CA LEU A 116 -8.40 9.82 -0.56
C LEU A 116 -9.18 8.69 0.13
N GLY A 117 -8.81 8.29 1.36
CA GLY A 117 -9.40 7.19 2.11
C GLY A 117 -8.66 5.86 1.97
N PHE A 118 -7.53 5.81 1.26
CA PHE A 118 -6.65 4.64 1.30
C PHE A 118 -5.97 4.53 2.67
N PHE A 119 -5.60 3.33 3.08
CA PHE A 119 -4.83 3.09 4.30
C PHE A 119 -3.89 1.90 4.16
N PHE A 120 -2.92 1.80 5.07
CA PHE A 120 -1.91 0.75 5.07
C PHE A 120 -2.51 -0.67 5.08
N ALA A 121 -2.13 -1.49 4.10
CA ALA A 121 -2.49 -2.91 4.03
C ALA A 121 -1.29 -3.85 4.28
N GLY A 122 -0.07 -3.38 4.01
CA GLY A 122 1.14 -4.17 4.20
C GLY A 122 2.27 -3.77 3.25
N VAL A 123 3.37 -4.49 3.36
CA VAL A 123 4.47 -4.46 2.38
C VAL A 123 4.60 -5.85 1.79
N VAL A 124 4.68 -5.94 0.47
CA VAL A 124 4.94 -7.18 -0.28
C VAL A 124 6.38 -7.10 -0.82
N PRO A 125 7.34 -7.77 -0.17
CA PRO A 125 8.74 -7.70 -0.59
C PRO A 125 9.00 -8.51 -1.86
N ASP A 126 9.93 -8.04 -2.69
CA ASP A 126 10.39 -8.67 -3.94
C ASP A 126 9.25 -9.05 -4.93
N LEU A 127 8.14 -8.31 -4.92
CA LEU A 127 7.05 -8.44 -5.88
C LEU A 127 7.43 -7.75 -7.21
N VAL A 128 7.52 -8.54 -8.29
CA VAL A 128 7.89 -8.06 -9.64
C VAL A 128 9.21 -7.26 -9.63
N GLY A 129 10.16 -7.72 -8.79
CA GLY A 129 11.48 -7.09 -8.72
C GLY A 129 11.52 -5.78 -7.95
N ASP A 130 10.53 -5.46 -7.11
CA ASP A 130 10.56 -4.34 -6.15
C ASP A 130 9.88 -4.73 -4.82
N ASP A 131 10.07 -3.94 -3.78
CA ASP A 131 9.24 -4.01 -2.57
C ASP A 131 8.04 -3.07 -2.75
N ILE A 132 6.84 -3.60 -2.57
CA ILE A 132 5.59 -2.87 -2.81
C ILE A 132 4.95 -2.49 -1.48
N LEU A 133 4.76 -1.20 -1.24
CA LEU A 133 3.82 -0.74 -0.22
C LEU A 133 2.41 -0.87 -0.80
N ARG A 134 1.58 -1.70 -0.17
CA ARG A 134 0.18 -1.82 -0.51
C ARG A 134 -0.65 -0.96 0.42
N LEU A 135 -1.40 -0.04 -0.16
CA LEU A 135 -2.53 0.61 0.49
C LEU A 135 -3.82 -0.08 0.05
N GLN A 136 -4.89 0.07 0.81
CA GLN A 136 -6.21 -0.44 0.48
C GLN A 136 -7.30 0.58 0.79
N TYR A 137 -8.39 0.49 0.05
CA TYR A 137 -9.63 1.23 0.25
C TYR A 137 -10.77 0.23 0.33
N LEU A 138 -11.70 0.46 1.26
CA LEU A 138 -12.87 -0.38 1.50
C LEU A 138 -14.12 0.42 1.16
N ASN A 139 -14.85 -0.02 0.14
CA ASN A 139 -15.98 0.71 -0.42
C ASN A 139 -17.29 0.32 0.28
N GLU A 140 -17.67 1.07 1.31
CA GLU A 140 -18.94 0.86 2.05
C GLU A 140 -19.10 -0.56 2.65
N ILE A 141 -17.99 -1.27 2.88
CA ILE A 141 -18.00 -2.58 3.53
C ILE A 141 -17.75 -2.48 5.04
N GLU A 142 -18.56 -3.19 5.81
CA GLU A 142 -18.33 -3.37 7.24
C GLU A 142 -17.32 -4.48 7.48
N VAL A 143 -16.27 -4.17 8.25
CA VAL A 143 -15.25 -5.14 8.63
C VAL A 143 -15.41 -5.47 10.11
N ASP A 144 -15.74 -6.72 10.41
CA ASP A 144 -15.71 -7.24 11.77
C ASP A 144 -14.26 -7.54 12.17
N VAL A 145 -13.58 -6.52 12.68
CA VAL A 145 -12.22 -6.65 13.20
C VAL A 145 -12.14 -7.46 14.50
N ALA A 146 -13.26 -7.63 15.22
CA ALA A 146 -13.26 -8.28 16.54
C ALA A 146 -13.22 -9.81 16.44
N SER A 147 -13.67 -10.38 15.32
CA SER A 147 -13.59 -11.82 15.06
C SER A 147 -12.23 -12.29 14.52
N ALA A 148 -11.32 -11.36 14.21
CA ALA A 148 -10.02 -11.69 13.61
C ALA A 148 -9.14 -12.51 14.56
N GLN A 149 -8.76 -13.72 14.14
CA GLN A 149 -7.85 -14.59 14.88
C GLN A 149 -6.45 -14.49 14.31
N ILE A 150 -5.55 -13.82 15.05
CA ILE A 150 -4.16 -13.63 14.62
C ILE A 150 -3.22 -14.49 15.47
N ALA A 151 -2.55 -15.43 14.80
CA ALA A 151 -1.77 -16.48 15.45
C ALA A 151 -0.43 -16.00 16.05
N SER A 152 0.24 -15.03 15.42
CA SER A 152 1.56 -14.55 15.86
C SER A 152 1.47 -13.20 16.57
N ASP A 153 2.35 -12.96 17.54
CA ASP A 153 2.39 -11.68 18.26
C ASP A 153 2.76 -10.51 17.35
N PHE A 154 3.71 -10.72 16.44
CA PHE A 154 4.00 -9.73 15.40
C PHE A 154 2.80 -9.47 14.48
N GLY A 155 2.05 -10.53 14.14
CA GLY A 155 0.82 -10.40 13.37
C GLY A 155 -0.23 -9.55 14.11
N LYS A 156 -0.39 -9.73 15.43
CA LYS A 156 -1.31 -8.92 16.24
C LYS A 156 -0.92 -7.44 16.23
N ASP A 157 0.37 -7.15 16.34
CA ASP A 157 0.89 -5.77 16.26
C ASP A 157 0.65 -5.13 14.88
N LEU A 158 0.89 -5.89 13.82
CA LEU A 158 0.64 -5.46 12.45
C LEU A 158 -0.86 -5.25 12.20
N PHE A 159 -1.70 -6.17 12.65
CA PHE A 159 -3.15 -6.07 12.54
C PHE A 159 -3.67 -4.84 13.29
N ALA A 160 -3.21 -4.61 14.53
CA ALA A 160 -3.56 -3.41 15.29
C ALA A 160 -3.12 -2.11 14.58
N TYR A 161 -2.02 -2.14 13.84
CA TYR A 161 -1.57 -1.01 13.02
C TYR A 161 -2.50 -0.75 11.84
N VAL A 162 -2.89 -1.80 11.11
CA VAL A 162 -3.85 -1.72 9.99
C VAL A 162 -5.20 -1.20 10.48
N VAL A 163 -5.72 -1.72 11.61
CA VAL A 163 -7.01 -1.27 12.19
C VAL A 163 -6.97 0.20 12.58
N ARG A 164 -5.87 0.70 13.15
CA ARG A 164 -5.71 2.14 13.43
C ARG A 164 -5.70 2.96 12.14
N ALA A 165 -4.96 2.52 11.13
CA ALA A 165 -4.90 3.20 9.83
C ALA A 165 -6.29 3.25 9.16
N MET A 166 -7.05 2.15 9.23
CA MET A 166 -8.43 2.07 8.75
C MET A 166 -9.33 3.08 9.47
N ALA A 167 -9.28 3.16 10.80
CA ALA A 167 -10.09 4.10 11.57
C ALA A 167 -9.80 5.58 11.21
N HIS A 168 -8.53 5.91 10.92
CA HIS A 168 -8.17 7.23 10.42
C HIS A 168 -8.73 7.51 9.02
N ALA A 169 -8.69 6.53 8.11
CA ALA A 169 -9.21 6.66 6.75
C ALA A 169 -10.74 6.75 6.67
N SER A 170 -11.47 6.02 7.52
CA SER A 170 -12.95 6.12 7.59
C SER A 170 -13.44 7.52 7.95
N GLY A 171 -12.63 8.33 8.65
CA GLY A 171 -12.93 9.74 8.93
C GLY A 171 -12.66 10.68 7.75
N ALA A 172 -11.93 10.23 6.72
CA ALA A 172 -11.50 11.02 5.57
C ALA A 172 -12.28 10.71 4.27
N SER A 173 -13.30 9.82 4.34
CA SER A 173 -13.99 9.29 3.16
C SER A 173 -14.50 10.41 2.23
N PRO A 174 -14.13 10.39 0.93
CA PRO A 174 -14.51 11.44 -0.01
C PRO A 174 -16.03 11.37 -0.25
N ARG A 175 -16.73 12.47 0.10
CA ARG A 175 -18.13 12.68 -0.26
C ARG A 175 -18.34 12.83 -1.77
#